data_AF-A0A4R0L179-F1
#
_entry.id   AF-A0A4R0L179-F1
#
_cell.length_a   1.000
_cell.length_b   1.000
_cell.length_c   1.000
_cell.angle_alpha   90.00
_cell.angle_beta   90.00
_cell.angle_gamma   90.00
#
_symmetry.space_group_name_H-M   'P 1'
#
loop_
_entity.id
_entity.type
_entity.pdbx_description
1 polymer ?
#
loop_
_entity_poly.entity_id
_entity_poly.type
_entity_poly.pdbx_seq_one_letter_code
_entity_poly.pdbx_strand_id
1 'polypeptide(L)'
;MSSGDFLEGLESEVETDLAMAQAGAPAADSPPSEWLVDPEEVEVEQTEYTSLLGAIQALETDRTDPGETPTGLDDTVRGPWEE
;
A
#
# COMPACT_ATOMS: atom_id res chain seq x y z
N MET A 1 9.96 13.14 -13.09
CA MET A 1 9.12 12.82 -11.92
C MET A 1 10.02 12.16 -10.90
N SER A 2 10.03 12.69 -9.69
CA SER A 2 10.64 12.00 -8.55
C SER A 2 9.85 10.74 -8.25
N SER A 3 10.45 9.79 -7.54
CA SER A 3 9.67 8.71 -6.94
C SER A 3 8.63 9.28 -5.96
N GLY A 4 8.81 10.51 -5.44
CA GLY A 4 7.88 11.15 -4.49
C GLY A 4 6.60 11.54 -5.19
N ASP A 5 6.74 12.36 -6.23
CA ASP A 5 5.63 12.75 -7.11
C ASP A 5 4.89 11.54 -7.72
N PHE A 6 5.59 10.41 -7.93
CA PHE A 6 4.95 9.17 -8.37
C PHE A 6 4.08 8.52 -7.29
N LEU A 7 4.58 8.42 -6.05
CA LEU A 7 3.82 7.82 -4.95
C LEU A 7 2.61 8.67 -4.56
N GLU A 8 2.76 10.00 -4.52
CA GLU A 8 1.64 10.93 -4.26
C GLU A 8 0.56 10.82 -5.34
N GLY A 9 0.97 10.73 -6.62
CA GLY A 9 0.04 10.50 -7.73
C GLY A 9 -0.68 9.15 -7.62
N LEU A 10 0.07 8.09 -7.30
CA LEU A 10 -0.48 6.75 -7.12
C LEU A 10 -1.43 6.67 -5.91
N GLU A 11 -1.11 7.34 -4.79
CA GLU A 11 -1.98 7.45 -3.63
C GLU A 11 -3.33 8.06 -4.03
N SER A 12 -3.33 9.17 -4.76
CA SER A 12 -4.56 9.82 -5.23
C SER A 12 -5.40 8.96 -6.18
N GLU A 13 -4.75 8.20 -7.07
CA GLU A 13 -5.44 7.24 -7.95
C GLU A 13 -6.11 6.13 -7.12
N VAL A 14 -5.39 5.53 -6.18
CA VAL A 14 -5.91 4.46 -5.31
C VAL A 14 -7.05 4.95 -4.41
N GLU A 15 -6.96 6.16 -3.87
CA GLU A 15 -8.06 6.76 -3.10
C GLU A 15 -9.33 6.95 -3.95
N THR A 16 -9.15 7.36 -5.22
CA THR A 16 -10.26 7.54 -6.15
C THR A 16 -10.93 6.19 -6.47
N ASP A 17 -10.14 5.17 -6.77
CA ASP A 17 -10.64 3.83 -7.07
C ASP A 17 -11.33 3.19 -5.85
N LEU A 18 -10.76 3.36 -4.65
CA LEU A 18 -11.38 2.91 -3.41
C LEU A 18 -12.74 3.59 -3.17
N ALA A 19 -12.85 4.89 -3.44
CA ALA A 19 -14.13 5.59 -3.32
C ALA A 19 -15.17 5.09 -4.34
N MET A 20 -14.75 4.74 -5.56
CA MET A 20 -15.63 4.15 -6.57
C MET A 20 -16.10 2.75 -6.16
N ALA A 21 -15.20 1.90 -5.65
CA ALA A 21 -15.56 0.57 -5.15
C ALA A 21 -16.58 0.65 -4.01
N GLN A 22 -16.38 1.57 -3.06
CA GLN A 22 -17.33 1.82 -1.97
C GLN A 22 -18.71 2.29 -2.47
N ALA A 23 -18.74 3.15 -3.49
CA ALA A 23 -19.98 3.63 -4.09
C ALA A 23 -20.72 2.55 -4.91
N GLY A 24 -20.00 1.52 -5.38
CA GLY A 24 -20.55 0.39 -6.11
C GLY A 24 -21.26 -0.65 -5.24
N ALA A 25 -21.08 -0.59 -3.91
CA ALA A 25 -21.73 -1.50 -2.99
C ALA A 25 -23.27 -1.38 -3.07
N PRO A 26 -24.00 -2.48 -3.29
CA PRO A 26 -25.46 -2.42 -3.28
C PRO A 26 -25.96 -2.06 -1.87
N ALA A 27 -27.15 -1.44 -1.81
CA ALA A 27 -27.77 -1.16 -0.52
C ALA A 27 -28.09 -2.47 0.21
N ALA A 28 -27.95 -2.48 1.53
CA ALA A 28 -28.13 -3.68 2.36
C ALA A 28 -29.50 -4.36 2.19
N ASP A 29 -30.53 -3.58 1.84
CA ASP A 29 -31.90 -4.07 1.65
C ASP A 29 -32.24 -4.39 0.18
N SER A 30 -31.32 -4.18 -0.77
CA SER A 30 -31.55 -4.46 -2.18
C SER A 30 -31.54 -5.98 -2.44
N PRO A 31 -32.52 -6.53 -3.18
CA PRO A 31 -32.52 -7.94 -3.53
C PRO A 31 -31.39 -8.26 -4.52
N PRO A 32 -30.84 -9.49 -4.51
CA PRO A 32 -29.75 -9.88 -5.40
C PRO A 32 -30.03 -9.68 -6.90
N SER A 33 -31.29 -9.74 -7.31
CA SER A 33 -31.71 -9.48 -8.70
C SER A 33 -31.51 -8.03 -9.15
N GLU A 34 -31.30 -7.10 -8.21
CA GLU A 34 -31.10 -5.67 -8.46
C GLU A 34 -29.64 -5.25 -8.26
N TRP A 35 -28.76 -6.15 -7.84
CA TRP A 35 -27.35 -5.86 -7.67
C TRP A 35 -26.67 -5.67 -9.03
N LEU A 36 -25.91 -4.58 -9.16
CA LEU A 36 -25.09 -4.31 -10.35
C LEU A 36 -23.72 -5.00 -10.26
N VAL A 37 -23.23 -5.23 -9.04
CA VAL A 37 -21.95 -5.87 -8.70
C VAL A 37 -22.19 -6.78 -7.51
N ASP A 38 -21.45 -7.89 -7.44
CA ASP A 38 -21.48 -8.78 -6.28
C ASP A 38 -20.89 -8.06 -5.05
N PRO A 39 -21.59 -8.02 -3.90
CA PRO A 39 -21.03 -7.50 -2.66
C PRO A 39 -19.67 -8.11 -2.28
N GLU A 40 -19.45 -9.41 -2.54
CA GLU A 40 -18.19 -10.07 -2.24
C GLU A 40 -17.04 -9.51 -3.09
N GLU A 41 -17.29 -9.26 -4.38
CA GLU A 41 -16.30 -8.64 -5.27
C GLU A 41 -15.94 -7.22 -4.80
N VAL A 42 -16.95 -6.44 -4.38
CA VAL A 42 -16.75 -5.09 -3.83
C VAL A 42 -15.93 -5.12 -2.53
N GLU A 43 -16.15 -6.09 -1.65
CA GLU A 43 -15.38 -6.26 -0.41
C GLU A 43 -13.91 -6.64 -0.68
N VAL A 44 -13.68 -7.52 -1.66
CA VAL A 44 -12.33 -7.92 -2.09
C VAL A 44 -11.58 -6.71 -2.65
N GLU A 45 -12.16 -5.96 -3.59
CA GLU A 45 -11.53 -4.77 -4.16
C GLU A 45 -11.19 -3.72 -3.10
N GLN A 46 -12.13 -3.43 -2.17
CA GLN A 46 -11.86 -2.50 -1.08
C GLN A 46 -10.70 -2.96 -0.19
N THR A 47 -10.60 -4.26 0.09
CA THR A 47 -9.51 -4.83 0.87
C THR A 47 -8.18 -4.67 0.14
N GLU A 48 -8.15 -4.93 -1.16
CA GLU A 48 -6.96 -4.79 -1.99
C GLU A 48 -6.48 -3.33 -2.07
N TYR A 49 -7.38 -2.39 -2.34
CA TYR A 49 -7.03 -0.96 -2.37
C TYR A 49 -6.57 -0.45 -1.00
N THR A 50 -7.20 -0.89 0.10
CA THR A 50 -6.76 -0.52 1.46
C THR A 50 -5.37 -1.06 1.75
N SER A 51 -5.09 -2.30 1.35
CA SER A 51 -3.75 -2.89 1.50
C SER A 51 -2.71 -2.15 0.67
N LEU A 52 -3.04 -1.77 -0.56
CA LEU A 52 -2.15 -1.03 -1.46
C LEU A 52 -1.86 0.38 -0.93
N LEU A 53 -2.90 1.09 -0.45
CA LEU A 53 -2.76 2.41 0.15
C LEU A 53 -1.80 2.39 1.35
N GLY A 54 -1.95 1.39 2.24
CA GLY A 54 -1.03 1.21 3.36
C GLY A 54 0.42 0.94 2.91
N ALA A 55 0.63 0.19 1.83
CA ALA A 55 1.95 -0.05 1.28
C ALA A 55 2.59 1.22 0.69
N ILE A 56 1.81 2.06 0.00
CA ILE A 56 2.26 3.35 -0.54
C ILE A 56 2.71 4.26 0.61
N GLN A 57 1.88 4.42 1.63
CA GLN A 57 2.17 5.26 2.80
C GLN A 57 3.41 4.79 3.57
N ALA A 58 3.65 3.48 3.66
CA ALA A 58 4.87 2.92 4.24
C ALA A 58 6.11 3.34 3.43
N LEU A 59 6.06 3.23 2.10
CA LEU A 59 7.17 3.62 1.22
C LEU A 59 7.45 5.13 1.25
N GLU A 60 6.44 5.96 1.42
CA GLU A 60 6.61 7.40 1.59
C GLU A 60 7.25 7.76 2.94
N THR A 61 6.87 7.04 3.99
CA THR A 61 7.44 7.20 5.33
C THR A 61 8.93 6.81 5.34
N ASP A 62 9.28 5.64 4.78
CA ASP A 62 10.66 5.16 4.68
C ASP A 62 11.58 6.14 3.92
N ARG A 63 11.02 6.89 2.97
CA ARG A 63 11.77 7.90 2.20
C ARG A 63 11.91 9.23 2.92
N THR A 64 11.05 9.50 3.90
CA THR A 64 11.04 10.75 4.65
C THR A 64 11.95 10.65 5.89
N ASP A 65 12.35 9.45 6.31
CA ASP A 65 13.35 9.26 7.36
C ASP A 65 14.79 9.47 6.82
N PRO A 66 15.50 10.56 7.17
CA PRO A 66 16.88 10.78 6.78
C PRO A 66 17.87 10.06 7.72
N GLY A 67 17.40 9.20 8.63
CA GLY A 67 18.12 8.77 9.83
C GLY A 67 18.58 7.31 9.89
N GLU A 68 18.17 6.42 8.99
CA GLU A 68 18.64 5.03 9.04
C GLU A 68 19.99 4.88 8.32
N THR A 69 21.05 5.33 9.00
CA THR A 69 22.38 4.79 8.75
C THR A 69 22.31 3.30 9.11
N PRO A 70 22.66 2.36 8.21
CA PRO A 70 22.72 0.94 8.58
C PRO A 70 23.84 0.75 9.60
N THR A 71 23.49 0.91 10.87
CA THR A 71 24.38 0.66 12.00
C THR A 71 24.29 -0.84 12.26
N GLY A 72 25.05 -1.62 11.50
CA GLY A 72 24.95 -3.07 11.58
C GLY A 72 25.79 -3.82 10.57
N LEU A 73 27.05 -3.42 10.38
CA LEU A 73 28.09 -4.39 10.04
C LEU A 73 29.31 -4.07 10.90
N ASP A 74 29.29 -4.58 12.13
CA ASP A 74 30.50 -4.78 12.91
C ASP A 74 31.45 -5.65 12.08
N ASP A 75 32.38 -4.99 11.38
CA ASP A 75 33.55 -5.59 10.74
C ASP A 75 34.55 -6.02 11.82
N THR A 76 34.13 -6.94 12.69
CA THR A 76 34.98 -7.63 13.67
C THR A 76 34.75 -9.13 13.56
N VAL A 77 35.09 -9.67 12.40
CA VAL A 77 35.69 -11.01 12.31
C VAL A 77 37.03 -10.85 11.59
N ARG A 78 38.00 -10.27 12.30
CA ARG A 78 39.42 -10.45 11.95
C ARG A 78 39.85 -11.81 12.50
N GLY A 79 39.60 -12.87 11.71
CA GLY A 79 40.12 -14.20 12.00
C GLY A 79 41.66 -14.21 11.96
N PRO A 80 42.34 -15.05 12.76
CA PRO A 80 43.80 -15.04 12.84
C PRO A 80 44.38 -15.94 11.75
N TRP A 81 44.64 -15.40 10.56
CA TRP A 81 45.44 -16.08 9.54
C TRP A 81 46.32 -15.07 8.81
N GLU A 82 47.45 -14.73 9.42
CA GLU A 82 48.66 -14.32 8.69
C GLU A 82 49.84 -15.08 9.34
N GLU A 83 50.62 -15.73 8.48
CA GLU A 83 51.67 -16.74 8.72
C GLU A 83 52.83 -16.30 9.63
#